data_AF-A0A930MY38-F1
#
_entry.id   AF-A0A930MY38-F1
#
_cell.length_a   1.000
_cell.length_b   1.000
_cell.length_c   1.000
_cell.angle_alpha   90.00
_cell.angle_beta   90.00
_cell.angle_gamma   90.00
#
_symmetry.space_group_name_H-M   'P 1'
#
loop_
_entity.id
_entity.type
_entity.pdbx_description
1 polymer ?
#
loop_
_entity_poly.entity_id
_entity_poly.type
_entity_poly.pdbx_seq_one_letter_code
_entity_poly.pdbx_strand_id
1 'polypeptide(L)'
;MNLKEAFQMQKILSRLLEEAASYLDDTDNVMTVTEKHLRSKVVPEQADEDVDCSEKFYMAYDPMTVLRAWHALMEEKERLGRAITQAKATMALNFDTAAEENKARRRFLKTLARLSEQRSTSRMKRGAGKGYVFNKDGNQTPY
;
A
#
# COMPACT_ATOMS: atom_id res chain seq x y z
N MET A 1 14.03 22.44 -10.45
CA MET A 1 13.04 21.73 -9.63
C MET A 1 13.07 22.30 -8.23
N ASN A 2 11.91 22.68 -7.68
CA ASN A 2 11.82 23.10 -6.28
C ASN A 2 11.61 21.88 -5.35
N LEU A 3 11.69 22.09 -4.03
CA LEU A 3 11.60 20.99 -3.05
C LEU A 3 10.24 20.27 -3.09
N LYS A 4 9.16 21.00 -3.43
CA LYS A 4 7.81 20.41 -3.57
C LYS A 4 7.75 19.43 -4.75
N GLU A 5 8.23 19.86 -5.91
CA GLU A 5 8.33 19.01 -7.11
C GLU A 5 9.25 17.80 -6.86
N ALA A 6 10.33 17.99 -6.10
CA ALA A 6 11.24 16.91 -5.73
C ALA A 6 10.53 15.82 -4.90
N PHE A 7 9.73 16.19 -3.90
CA PHE A 7 8.93 15.23 -3.13
C PHE A 7 7.83 14.56 -3.97
N GLN A 8 7.22 15.29 -4.91
CA GLN A 8 6.25 14.70 -5.83
C GLN A 8 6.92 13.66 -6.73
N MET A 9 8.09 13.98 -7.27
CA MET A 9 8.88 13.05 -8.08
C MET A 9 9.29 11.82 -7.27
N GLN A 10 9.71 11.99 -6.01
CA GLN A 10 10.06 10.87 -5.12
C GLN A 10 8.88 9.90 -4.91
N LYS A 11 7.65 10.43 -4.83
CA LYS A 11 6.43 9.61 -4.77
C LYS A 11 6.17 8.87 -6.08
N ILE A 12 6.35 9.54 -7.23
CA ILE A 12 6.19 8.93 -8.56
C ILE A 12 7.19 7.80 -8.76
N LEU A 13 8.47 8.03 -8.48
CA LEU A 13 9.53 7.02 -8.58
C LEU A 13 9.24 5.81 -7.70
N SER A 14 8.78 6.03 -6.46
CA SER A 14 8.44 4.91 -5.56
C SER A 14 7.28 4.07 -6.11
N ARG A 15 6.24 4.71 -6.65
CA ARG A 15 5.13 4.00 -7.29
C ARG A 15 5.59 3.20 -8.52
N LEU A 16 6.43 3.78 -9.38
CA LEU A 16 6.94 3.08 -10.57
C LEU A 16 7.81 1.89 -10.22
N LEU A 17 8.62 2.00 -9.15
CA LEU A 17 9.41 0.88 -8.63
C LEU A 17 8.53 -0.26 -8.11
N GLU A 18 7.45 0.07 -7.39
CA GLU A 18 6.46 -0.91 -6.92
C GLU A 18 5.74 -1.58 -8.09
N GLU A 19 5.35 -0.82 -9.11
CA GLU A 19 4.68 -1.32 -10.31
C GLU A 19 5.57 -2.26 -11.13
N ALA A 20 6.84 -1.87 -11.36
CA ALA A 20 7.80 -2.73 -12.03
C ALA A 20 8.14 -3.99 -11.22
N ALA A 21 8.23 -3.89 -9.89
CA ALA A 21 8.43 -5.06 -9.04
C ALA A 21 7.22 -6.00 -9.08
N SER A 22 5.99 -5.46 -9.01
CA SER A 22 4.76 -6.24 -9.10
C SER A 22 4.63 -6.94 -10.45
N TYR A 23 5.05 -6.30 -11.55
CA TYR A 23 5.05 -6.93 -12.87
C TYR A 23 6.00 -8.13 -12.94
N LEU A 24 7.18 -8.02 -12.31
CA LEU A 24 8.19 -9.08 -12.27
C LEU A 24 7.88 -10.20 -11.25
N ASP A 25 7.08 -9.90 -10.24
CA ASP A 25 6.61 -10.88 -9.24
C ASP A 25 5.49 -11.78 -9.80
N ASP A 26 4.74 -11.27 -10.77
CA ASP A 26 3.71 -12.00 -11.48
C ASP A 26 4.33 -13.05 -12.42
N THR A 27 4.18 -14.32 -12.05
CA THR A 27 4.77 -15.45 -12.76
C THR A 27 4.30 -15.57 -14.19
N ASP A 28 3.07 -15.13 -14.49
CA ASP A 28 2.50 -15.23 -15.82
C ASP A 28 3.23 -14.31 -16.80
N ASN A 29 3.83 -13.23 -16.31
CA ASN A 29 4.61 -12.28 -17.12
C ASN A 29 6.05 -12.74 -17.38
N VAL A 30 6.59 -13.61 -16.52
CA VAL A 30 8.00 -14.02 -16.56
C VAL A 30 8.17 -15.41 -17.16
N MET A 31 7.18 -16.28 -16.99
CA MET A 31 7.24 -17.67 -17.43
C MET A 31 6.56 -17.85 -18.79
N THR A 32 6.93 -18.95 -19.46
CA THR A 32 6.21 -19.44 -20.63
C THR A 32 5.66 -20.83 -20.29
N VAL A 33 4.38 -21.02 -20.54
CA VAL A 33 3.68 -22.29 -20.33
C VAL A 33 3.37 -22.88 -21.70
N THR A 34 3.79 -24.13 -21.92
CA THR A 34 3.56 -24.85 -23.18
C THR A 34 2.84 -26.15 -22.92
N GLU A 35 1.71 -26.36 -23.59
CA GLU A 35 1.01 -27.63 -23.65
C GLU A 35 1.58 -28.49 -24.78
N LYS A 36 2.04 -29.70 -24.44
CA LYS A 36 2.57 -30.65 -25.41
C LYS A 36 1.54 -31.73 -25.76
N HIS A 37 1.06 -31.69 -26.99
CA HIS A 37 0.11 -32.65 -27.55
C HIS A 37 0.86 -33.84 -28.17
N LEU A 38 0.81 -34.99 -27.50
CA LEU A 38 1.49 -36.22 -27.93
C LEU A 38 0.70 -37.03 -28.97
N ARG A 39 0.38 -36.43 -30.12
CA ARG A 39 -0.44 -37.06 -31.19
C ARG A 39 0.18 -38.34 -31.74
N SER A 40 1.51 -38.40 -31.80
CA SER A 40 2.26 -39.57 -32.27
C SER A 40 2.00 -40.84 -31.45
N LYS A 41 1.56 -40.69 -30.18
CA LYS A 41 1.23 -41.82 -29.29
C LYS A 41 -0.06 -42.52 -29.65
N VAL A 42 -0.98 -41.83 -30.31
CA VAL A 42 -2.27 -42.39 -30.75
C VAL A 42 -2.22 -42.71 -32.25
N VAL A 43 -1.62 -41.82 -33.05
CA VAL A 43 -1.49 -41.96 -34.50
C VAL A 43 -0.01 -41.79 -34.88
N PRO A 44 0.72 -42.88 -35.18
CA PRO A 44 2.18 -42.84 -35.40
C PRO A 44 2.66 -41.92 -36.53
N GLU A 45 1.79 -41.60 -37.49
CA GLU A 45 2.07 -40.75 -38.65
C GLU A 45 1.92 -39.24 -38.35
N GLN A 46 1.36 -38.88 -37.20
CA GLN A 46 1.18 -37.49 -36.79
C GLN A 46 2.32 -37.03 -35.87
N ALA A 47 2.84 -35.83 -36.13
CA ALA A 47 3.83 -35.20 -35.26
C ALA A 47 3.18 -34.68 -33.97
N ASP A 48 3.94 -34.75 -32.88
CA ASP A 48 3.59 -34.05 -31.64
C ASP A 48 3.62 -32.53 -31.86
N GLU A 49 2.79 -31.81 -31.12
CA GLU A 49 2.62 -30.35 -31.25
C GLU A 49 2.83 -29.70 -29.88
N ASP A 50 3.55 -28.57 -29.85
CA ASP A 50 3.67 -27.74 -28.65
C ASP A 50 2.84 -26.46 -28.87
N VAL A 51 1.93 -26.16 -27.93
CA VAL A 51 1.04 -24.98 -27.96
C VAL A 51 1.41 -24.06 -26.81
N ASP A 52 1.69 -22.78 -27.10
CA ASP A 52 1.91 -21.77 -26.06
C ASP A 52 0.57 -21.38 -25.42
N CYS A 53 0.44 -21.61 -24.12
CA CYS A 53 -0.71 -21.29 -23.29
C CYS A 53 -0.34 -20.34 -22.15
N SER A 54 0.70 -19.53 -22.33
CA SER A 54 1.11 -18.51 -21.36
C SER A 54 0.05 -17.41 -21.20
N GLU A 55 -0.34 -17.10 -19.97
CA GLU A 55 -1.32 -16.04 -19.64
C GLU A 55 -0.66 -14.67 -19.36
N LYS A 56 0.29 -14.26 -20.23
CA LYS A 56 1.01 -12.99 -20.06
C LYS A 56 0.06 -11.78 -20.01
N PHE A 57 0.40 -10.78 -19.20
CA PHE A 57 -0.25 -9.47 -19.20
C PHE A 57 -0.33 -8.90 -20.62
N TYR A 58 -1.40 -8.17 -20.94
CA TYR A 58 -1.72 -7.74 -22.31
C TYR A 58 -0.63 -6.89 -22.98
N MET A 59 0.23 -6.23 -22.21
CA MET A 59 1.37 -5.46 -22.75
C MET A 59 2.63 -6.31 -22.95
N ALA A 60 2.71 -7.49 -22.31
CA ALA A 60 3.75 -8.51 -22.44
C ALA A 60 5.18 -7.94 -22.56
N TYR A 61 5.53 -7.02 -21.67
CA TYR A 61 6.89 -6.48 -21.60
C TYR A 61 7.91 -7.57 -21.35
N ASP A 62 9.04 -7.48 -22.05
CA ASP A 62 10.22 -8.30 -21.78
C ASP A 62 10.69 -8.10 -20.32
N PRO A 63 10.72 -9.17 -19.49
CA PRO A 63 11.10 -9.07 -18.07
C PRO A 63 12.47 -8.42 -17.87
N MET A 64 13.43 -8.69 -18.76
CA MET A 64 14.76 -8.10 -18.65
C MET A 64 14.74 -6.58 -18.88
N THR A 65 13.87 -6.10 -19.76
CA THR A 65 13.65 -4.67 -19.99
C THR A 65 13.02 -4.00 -18.78
N VAL A 66 12.04 -4.64 -18.14
CA VAL A 66 11.42 -4.14 -16.90
C VAL A 66 12.45 -4.11 -15.76
N LEU A 67 13.30 -5.13 -15.62
CA LEU A 67 14.37 -5.16 -14.63
C LEU A 67 15.39 -4.03 -14.83
N ARG A 68 15.81 -3.78 -16.07
CA ARG A 68 16.70 -2.64 -16.40
C ARG A 68 16.04 -1.30 -16.06
N ALA A 69 14.75 -1.14 -16.37
CA ALA A 69 14.01 0.07 -16.03
C ALA A 69 13.92 0.26 -14.50
N TRP A 70 13.65 -0.80 -13.75
CA TRP A 70 13.65 -0.78 -12.29
C TRP A 70 14.99 -0.31 -11.72
N HIS A 71 16.11 -0.83 -12.24
CA HIS A 71 17.45 -0.40 -11.81
C HIS A 71 17.70 1.09 -12.07
N ALA A 72 17.37 1.57 -13.28
CA ALA A 72 17.51 2.99 -13.62
C ALA A 72 16.63 3.90 -12.73
N LEU A 73 15.41 3.46 -12.41
CA LEU A 73 14.52 4.17 -11.48
C LEU A 73 15.09 4.24 -10.06
N MET A 74 15.78 3.19 -9.61
CA MET A 74 16.46 3.19 -8.31
C MET A 74 17.60 4.19 -8.27
N GLU A 75 18.46 4.22 -9.29
CA GLU A 75 19.56 5.19 -9.39
C GLU A 75 19.05 6.64 -9.34
N GLU A 76 17.96 6.93 -10.08
CA GLU A 76 17.35 8.25 -10.07
C GLU A 76 16.72 8.58 -8.71
N LYS A 77 16.07 7.61 -8.04
CA LYS A 77 15.52 7.79 -6.70
C LYS A 77 16.60 8.13 -5.68
N GLU A 78 17.75 7.48 -5.75
CA GLU A 78 18.88 7.80 -4.88
C GLU A 78 19.47 9.18 -5.17
N ARG A 79 19.68 9.51 -6.44
CA ARG A 79 20.17 10.82 -6.88
C ARG A 79 19.25 11.93 -6.39
N LEU A 80 17.94 11.77 -6.57
CA LEU A 80 16.93 12.69 -6.08
C LEU A 80 16.96 12.81 -4.56
N GLY A 81 17.07 11.68 -3.84
CA GLY A 81 17.18 11.67 -2.38
C GLY A 81 18.38 12.48 -1.87
N ARG A 82 19.56 12.30 -2.50
CA ARG A 82 20.76 13.09 -2.17
C ARG A 82 20.54 14.58 -2.40
N ALA A 83 19.93 14.96 -3.53
CA ALA A 83 19.62 16.36 -3.84
C ALA A 83 18.62 16.97 -2.84
N ILE A 84 17.58 16.22 -2.44
CA ILE A 84 16.62 16.66 -1.42
C ILE A 84 17.32 16.89 -0.08
N THR A 85 18.16 15.96 0.37
CA THR A 85 18.91 16.09 1.63
C THR A 85 19.81 17.32 1.61
N GLN A 86 20.55 17.53 0.51
CA GLN A 86 21.39 18.72 0.36
C GLN A 86 20.56 20.01 0.40
N ALA A 87 19.43 20.04 -0.32
CA ALA A 87 18.54 21.19 -0.32
C ALA A 87 18.02 21.51 1.10
N LYS A 88 17.59 20.48 1.86
CA LYS A 88 17.18 20.62 3.26
C LYS A 88 18.28 21.19 4.14
N ALA A 89 19.52 20.71 3.98
CA ALA A 89 20.66 21.16 4.78
C ALA A 89 21.00 22.64 4.59
N THR A 90 20.69 23.21 3.42
CA THR A 90 20.91 24.64 3.13
C THR A 90 19.80 25.56 3.67
N MET A 91 18.71 25.00 4.21
CA MET A 91 17.61 25.80 4.73
C MET A 91 17.95 26.35 6.12
N ALA A 92 17.55 27.61 6.39
CA ALA A 92 17.73 28.23 7.71
C ALA A 92 16.90 27.55 8.81
N LEU A 93 15.79 26.89 8.43
CA LEU A 93 14.93 26.13 9.33
C LEU A 93 15.23 24.64 9.21
N ASN A 94 15.19 23.90 10.33
CA ASN A 94 15.22 22.44 10.30
C ASN A 94 13.90 21.92 9.72
N PHE A 95 13.93 21.57 8.42
CA PHE A 95 12.74 21.19 7.67
C PHE A 95 12.04 19.97 8.27
N ASP A 96 12.79 18.96 8.70
CA ASP A 96 12.22 17.71 9.19
C ASP A 96 11.51 17.91 10.53
N THR A 97 12.09 18.69 11.44
CA THR A 97 11.44 19.10 12.69
C THR A 97 10.17 19.89 12.43
N ALA A 98 10.24 20.92 11.58
CA ALA A 98 9.09 21.77 11.26
C ALA A 98 7.95 20.96 10.60
N ALA A 99 8.28 20.00 9.74
CA ALA A 99 7.31 19.13 9.10
C ALA A 99 6.59 18.21 10.10
N GLU A 100 7.33 17.59 11.02
CA GLU A 100 6.73 16.72 12.06
C GLU A 100 5.89 17.50 13.06
N GLU A 101 6.33 18.69 13.48
CA GLU A 101 5.51 19.58 14.32
C GLU A 101 4.21 19.97 13.61
N ASN A 102 4.28 20.31 12.33
CA ASN A 102 3.08 20.65 11.56
C ASN A 102 2.14 19.45 11.42
N LYS A 103 2.67 18.23 11.26
CA LYS A 103 1.89 16.99 11.25
C LYS A 103 1.19 16.74 12.60
N ALA A 104 1.87 17.00 13.72
CA ALA A 104 1.29 16.91 15.06
C ALA A 104 0.16 17.95 15.25
N ARG A 105 0.39 19.21 14.83
CA ARG A 105 -0.64 20.27 14.85
C ARG A 105 -1.86 19.88 14.02
N ARG A 106 -1.67 19.39 12.80
CA ARG A 106 -2.76 18.93 11.92
C ARG A 106 -3.53 17.75 12.53
N ARG A 107 -2.84 16.80 13.17
CA ARG A 107 -3.49 15.69 13.88
C ARG A 107 -4.36 16.20 15.02
N PHE A 108 -3.86 17.14 15.81
CA PHE A 108 -4.63 17.74 16.90
C PHE A 108 -5.84 18.52 16.38
N LEU A 109 -5.68 19.32 15.32
CA LEU A 109 -6.77 20.03 14.66
C LEU A 109 -7.88 19.08 14.18
N LYS A 110 -7.53 17.92 13.61
CA LYS A 110 -8.53 16.88 13.25
C LYS A 110 -9.29 16.37 14.47
N THR A 111 -8.61 16.19 15.61
CA THR A 111 -9.28 15.80 16.86
C THR A 111 -10.24 16.89 17.33
N LEU A 112 -9.81 18.17 17.32
CA LEU A 112 -10.65 19.30 17.70
C LEU A 112 -11.87 19.43 16.79
N ALA A 113 -11.70 19.29 15.48
CA ALA A 113 -12.80 19.29 14.51
C ALA A 113 -13.82 18.19 14.84
N ARG A 114 -13.35 16.95 15.05
CA ARG A 114 -14.21 15.84 15.48
C ARG A 114 -14.94 16.14 16.79
N LEU A 115 -14.26 16.72 17.78
CA LEU A 115 -14.89 17.09 19.06
C LEU A 115 -15.97 18.16 18.87
N SER A 116 -15.73 19.15 18.00
CA SER A 116 -16.70 20.21 17.71
C SER A 116 -17.97 19.70 17.00
N GLU A 117 -17.82 18.66 16.19
CA GLU A 117 -18.91 18.00 15.47
C GLU A 117 -19.67 17.00 16.34
N GLN A 118 -19.11 16.57 17.47
CA GLN A 118 -19.81 15.67 18.38
C GLN A 118 -21.06 16.33 18.97
N ARG A 119 -22.10 15.52 19.10
CA ARG A 119 -23.36 15.86 19.75
C ARG A 119 -23.62 14.82 20.83
N SER A 120 -24.26 15.24 21.92
CA SER A 120 -24.68 14.31 22.97
C SER A 120 -25.65 13.28 22.40
N THR A 121 -25.36 12.00 22.62
CA THR A 121 -26.24 10.89 22.23
C THR A 121 -26.58 10.05 23.44
N SER A 122 -27.85 9.67 23.59
CA SER A 122 -28.27 8.67 24.57
C SER A 122 -28.44 7.32 23.87
N ARG A 123 -28.07 6.23 24.55
CA ARG A 123 -28.33 4.86 24.08
C ARG A 123 -28.72 4.00 25.28
N MET A 124 -29.82 3.26 25.14
CA MET A 124 -30.23 2.30 26.15
C MET A 124 -29.26 1.11 26.17
N LYS A 125 -28.54 0.93 27.28
CA LYS A 125 -27.72 -0.26 27.54
C LYS A 125 -28.50 -1.23 28.42
N ARG A 126 -29.00 -2.33 27.84
CA ARG A 126 -29.68 -3.39 28.61
C ARG A 126 -28.70 -4.04 29.60
N GLY A 127 -29.10 -4.16 30.86
CA GLY A 127 -28.33 -4.82 31.92
C GLY A 127 -27.15 -4.03 32.52
N ALA A 128 -26.98 -2.74 32.16
CA ALA A 128 -25.83 -1.93 32.61
C ALA A 128 -26.04 -1.20 33.95
N GLY A 129 -27.14 -1.47 34.65
CA GLY A 129 -27.37 -1.02 36.02
C GLY A 129 -28.15 -2.10 36.75
N LYS A 130 -27.58 -2.64 37.83
CA LYS A 130 -28.31 -3.41 38.83
C LYS A 130 -28.38 -2.53 40.05
N GLY A 131 -29.57 -2.00 40.34
CA GLY A 131 -29.80 -1.32 41.60
C GLY A 131 -30.07 -2.37 42.68
N TYR A 132 -29.90 -2.03 43.95
CA TYR A 132 -30.29 -2.92 45.03
C TYR A 132 -31.21 -2.17 46.00
N VAL A 133 -32.27 -2.84 46.45
CA VAL A 133 -33.14 -2.36 47.53
C VAL A 133 -33.14 -3.37 48.67
N PHE A 134 -33.33 -2.91 49.90
CA PHE A 134 -33.63 -3.81 51.00
C PHE A 134 -35.10 -4.24 50.92
N ASN A 135 -35.33 -5.54 50.94
CA ASN A 135 -36.67 -6.09 51.06
C ASN A 135 -37.22 -5.87 52.49
N LYS A 136 -38.48 -6.22 52.72
CA LYS A 136 -39.14 -6.05 54.02
C LYS A 136 -38.47 -6.85 55.16
N ASP A 137 -37.67 -7.86 54.82
CA ASP A 137 -36.92 -8.71 55.76
C ASP A 137 -35.51 -8.16 56.05
N GLY A 138 -35.16 -7.00 55.47
CA GLY A 138 -33.83 -6.38 55.64
C GLY A 138 -32.74 -6.99 54.74
N ASN A 139 -33.09 -7.83 53.76
CA ASN A 139 -32.15 -8.44 52.82
C ASN A 139 -31.99 -7.58 51.55
N GLN A 140 -30.76 -7.46 51.05
CA GLN A 140 -30.46 -6.68 49.84
C GLN A 140 -30.82 -7.49 48.57
N THR A 141 -31.73 -6.99 47.74
CA THR A 141 -32.21 -7.63 46.49
C THR A 141 -32.00 -6.73 45.26
N PRO A 142 -31.52 -7.26 44.12
CA PRO A 142 -31.32 -6.48 42.90
C PRO A 142 -32.63 -6.14 42.17
N TYR A 143 -32.69 -5.01 41.48
CA TYR A 143 -33.76 -4.60 40.55
C TYR A 143 -33.20 -4.05 39.23
#